data_AF-A0A7V3K202-F1
#
_entry.id   AF-A0A7V3K202-F1
#
_cell.length_a   1.000
_cell.length_b   1.000
_cell.length_c   1.000
_cell.angle_alpha   90.00
_cell.angle_beta   90.00
_cell.angle_gamma   90.00
#
_symmetry.space_group_name_H-M   'P 1'
#
loop_
_entity.id
_entity.type
_entity.pdbx_description
1 polymer ?
#
loop_
_entity_poly.entity_id
_entity_poly.type
_entity_poly.pdbx_seq_one_letter_code
_entity_poly.pdbx_strand_id
1 'polypeptide(L)'
;MEPTPANWAVVERLAHWQAAWAMFSEHPWLGVGWGNYVPVYPAYALPRWADPLGHAHNYYLNVLAEAGLVGLAGYFVFWAAAFLAAWRAARQGPPFLRAAALGILGVFVHLAVHNLVDNLYVHGMPIHLGLLLGMVLWISELTN
;
A
#
# COMPACT_ATOMS: atom_id res chain seq x y z
N MET A 1 -21.63 -6.67 13.65
CA MET A 1 -22.05 -5.28 13.95
C MET A 1 -23.09 -4.91 12.91
N GLU A 2 -24.29 -4.47 13.30
CA GLU A 2 -25.28 -4.01 12.32
C GLU A 2 -24.81 -2.69 11.69
N PRO A 3 -24.82 -2.57 10.34
CA PRO A 3 -24.55 -1.32 9.65
C PRO A 3 -25.62 -0.27 9.97
N THR A 4 -25.16 0.95 10.19
CA THR A 4 -25.95 2.17 10.43
C THR A 4 -25.35 3.28 9.56
N PRO A 5 -26.09 4.38 9.29
CA PRO A 5 -25.52 5.51 8.55
C PRO A 5 -24.22 6.05 9.16
N ALA A 6 -24.08 6.01 10.49
CA ALA A 6 -22.90 6.53 11.19
C ALA A 6 -21.65 5.65 11.08
N ASN A 7 -21.80 4.34 10.85
CA ASN A 7 -20.67 3.39 10.79
C ASN A 7 -20.53 2.68 9.45
N TRP A 8 -21.37 3.01 8.45
CA TRP A 8 -21.46 2.32 7.17
C TRP A 8 -20.08 2.08 6.54
N ALA A 9 -19.32 3.17 6.35
CA ALA A 9 -18.02 3.12 5.70
C ALA A 9 -16.96 2.32 6.50
N VAL A 10 -17.13 2.16 7.82
CA VAL A 10 -16.22 1.32 8.62
C VAL A 10 -16.59 -0.15 8.43
N VAL A 11 -17.87 -0.48 8.48
CA VAL A 11 -18.34 -1.86 8.30
C VAL A 11 -18.07 -2.36 6.88
N GLU A 12 -18.23 -1.50 5.87
CA GLU A 12 -17.87 -1.78 4.47
C GLU A 12 -16.40 -2.18 4.33
N ARG A 13 -15.48 -1.34 4.82
CA ARG A 13 -14.04 -1.66 4.80
C ARG A 13 -13.73 -2.98 5.49
N LEU A 14 -14.32 -3.23 6.67
CA LEU A 14 -14.13 -4.49 7.37
C LEU A 14 -14.64 -5.70 6.57
N ALA A 15 -15.71 -5.54 5.79
CA ALA A 15 -16.19 -6.60 4.90
C ALA A 15 -15.19 -6.88 3.77
N HIS A 16 -14.65 -5.85 3.14
CA HIS A 16 -13.60 -6.00 2.13
C HIS A 16 -12.30 -6.59 2.70
N TRP A 17 -11.94 -6.25 3.94
CA TRP A 17 -10.78 -6.84 4.63
C TRP A 17 -10.98 -8.33 4.87
N GLN A 18 -12.19 -8.73 5.26
CA GLN A 18 -12.54 -10.14 5.44
C GLN A 18 -12.49 -10.91 4.11
N ALA A 19 -13.01 -10.34 3.02
CA ALA A 19 -12.94 -10.95 1.70
C ALA A 19 -11.49 -11.12 1.23
N ALA A 20 -10.66 -10.08 1.35
CA ALA A 20 -9.23 -10.14 1.01
C ALA A 20 -8.47 -11.16 1.87
N TRP A 21 -8.77 -11.23 3.16
CA TRP A 21 -8.19 -12.22 4.06
C TRP A 21 -8.59 -13.65 3.69
N ALA A 22 -9.84 -13.87 3.26
CA ALA A 22 -10.31 -15.17 2.81
C ALA A 22 -9.61 -15.61 1.51
N MET A 23 -9.49 -14.70 0.52
CA MET A 23 -8.70 -14.95 -0.70
C MET A 23 -7.26 -15.34 -0.37
N PHE A 24 -6.61 -14.60 0.54
CA PHE A 24 -5.27 -14.92 1.02
C PHE A 24 -5.22 -16.29 1.71
N SER A 25 -6.19 -16.60 2.57
CA SER A 25 -6.20 -17.84 3.35
C SER A 25 -6.30 -19.08 2.46
N GLU A 26 -7.02 -19.00 1.33
CA GLU A 26 -7.12 -20.07 0.34
C GLU A 26 -5.91 -20.14 -0.59
N HIS A 27 -5.25 -18.99 -0.86
CA HIS A 27 -4.12 -18.88 -1.78
C HIS A 27 -2.90 -18.17 -1.16
N PRO A 28 -2.29 -18.73 -0.09
CA PRO A 28 -1.38 -17.96 0.76
C PRO A 28 -0.06 -17.55 0.11
N TRP A 29 0.42 -18.31 -0.87
CA TRP A 29 1.76 -18.08 -1.44
C TRP A 29 1.77 -17.03 -2.53
N LEU A 30 0.87 -17.16 -3.50
CA LEU A 30 0.84 -16.35 -4.73
C LEU A 30 -0.46 -15.55 -4.87
N GLY A 31 -1.41 -15.69 -3.95
CA GLY A 31 -2.72 -15.05 -4.04
C GLY A 31 -3.56 -15.56 -5.20
N VAL A 32 -4.63 -14.84 -5.51
CA VAL A 32 -5.56 -15.13 -6.61
C VAL A 32 -5.07 -14.59 -7.97
N GLY A 33 -3.86 -14.03 -8.02
CA GLY A 33 -3.25 -13.40 -9.17
C GLY A 33 -3.38 -11.87 -9.15
N TRP A 34 -2.31 -11.19 -9.60
CA TRP A 34 -2.24 -9.73 -9.60
C TRP A 34 -3.36 -9.10 -10.44
N GLY A 35 -4.06 -8.11 -9.87
CA GLY A 35 -5.20 -7.45 -10.51
C GLY A 35 -6.51 -8.27 -10.51
N ASN A 36 -6.55 -9.42 -9.85
CA ASN A 36 -7.74 -10.28 -9.80
C ASN A 36 -8.65 -10.06 -8.58
N TYR A 37 -8.39 -9.07 -7.72
CA TYR A 37 -9.27 -8.82 -6.56
C TYR A 37 -10.73 -8.62 -6.99
N VAL A 38 -11.00 -7.71 -7.93
CA VAL A 38 -12.36 -7.42 -8.45
C VAL A 38 -13.05 -8.64 -9.08
N PRO A 39 -12.45 -9.36 -10.05
CA PRO A 39 -13.12 -10.51 -10.67
C PRO A 39 -13.31 -11.70 -9.73
N VAL A 40 -12.50 -11.84 -8.69
CA VAL A 40 -12.57 -12.96 -7.73
C VAL A 40 -13.45 -12.62 -6.51
N TYR A 41 -13.61 -11.34 -6.18
CA TYR A 41 -14.41 -10.86 -5.04
C TYR A 41 -15.80 -11.48 -4.89
N PRO A 42 -16.61 -11.71 -5.95
CA PRO A 42 -17.94 -12.28 -5.77
C PRO A 42 -17.97 -13.63 -5.06
N ALA A 43 -16.90 -14.44 -5.15
CA ALA A 43 -16.80 -15.72 -4.44
C ALA A 43 -16.58 -15.56 -2.92
N TYR A 44 -16.12 -14.39 -2.49
CA TYR A 44 -15.75 -14.06 -1.10
C TYR A 44 -16.60 -12.93 -0.51
N ALA A 45 -17.56 -12.40 -1.29
CA ALA A 45 -18.40 -11.28 -0.91
C ALA A 45 -19.28 -11.63 0.30
N LEU A 46 -19.36 -10.69 1.25
CA LEU A 46 -20.25 -10.81 2.41
C LEU A 46 -21.63 -10.24 2.09
N PRO A 47 -22.70 -10.70 2.77
CA PRO A 47 -24.04 -10.14 2.61
C PRO A 47 -24.04 -8.62 2.79
N ARG A 48 -24.76 -7.92 1.91
CA ARG A 48 -24.84 -6.44 1.80
C ARG A 48 -23.62 -5.75 1.18
N TRP A 49 -22.53 -6.47 0.88
CA TRP A 49 -21.28 -5.91 0.35
C TRP A 49 -20.84 -6.65 -0.92
N ALA A 50 -21.74 -6.77 -1.90
CA ALA A 50 -21.50 -7.53 -3.13
C ALA A 50 -20.64 -6.78 -4.18
N ASP A 51 -20.60 -5.46 -4.12
CA ASP A 51 -19.77 -4.64 -5.00
C ASP A 51 -18.32 -4.64 -4.48
N PRO A 52 -17.31 -4.97 -5.30
CA PRO A 52 -15.90 -4.99 -4.89
C PRO A 52 -15.26 -3.61 -4.69
N LEU A 53 -15.87 -2.51 -5.18
CA LEU A 53 -15.36 -1.13 -5.06
C LEU A 53 -13.91 -0.89 -5.53
N GLY A 54 -13.35 -1.83 -6.30
CA GLY A 54 -12.03 -1.74 -6.92
C GLY A 54 -10.88 -2.37 -6.11
N HIS A 55 -10.93 -2.37 -4.77
CA HIS A 55 -9.82 -2.85 -3.92
C HIS A 55 -10.27 -3.14 -2.48
N ALA A 56 -9.39 -3.74 -1.70
CA ALA A 56 -9.68 -4.15 -0.33
C ALA A 56 -9.77 -3.00 0.71
N HIS A 57 -9.68 -1.72 0.32
CA HIS A 57 -9.51 -0.59 1.26
C HIS A 57 -8.44 -0.80 2.36
N ASN A 58 -7.42 -1.59 2.04
CA ASN A 58 -6.18 -1.77 2.79
C ASN A 58 -5.22 -2.38 1.79
N TYR A 59 -4.19 -1.63 1.43
CA TYR A 59 -3.30 -2.03 0.34
C TYR A 59 -2.53 -3.32 0.66
N TYR A 60 -2.17 -3.53 1.93
CA TYR A 60 -1.44 -4.74 2.34
C TYR A 60 -2.31 -5.99 2.23
N LEU A 61 -3.59 -5.90 2.62
CA LEU A 61 -4.56 -6.98 2.41
C LEU A 61 -4.84 -7.20 0.93
N ASN A 62 -4.88 -6.15 0.12
CA ASN A 62 -5.03 -6.27 -1.34
C ASN A 62 -3.85 -7.02 -1.96
N VAL A 63 -2.61 -6.65 -1.59
CA VAL A 63 -1.40 -7.34 -2.05
C VAL A 63 -1.37 -8.79 -1.56
N LEU A 64 -1.77 -9.06 -0.33
CA LEU A 64 -1.90 -10.43 0.18
C LEU A 64 -2.92 -11.25 -0.60
N ALA A 65 -4.10 -10.69 -0.88
CA ALA A 65 -5.15 -11.36 -1.63
C ALA A 65 -4.69 -11.70 -3.05
N GLU A 66 -4.06 -10.75 -3.74
CA GLU A 66 -3.70 -10.89 -5.16
C GLU A 66 -2.35 -11.57 -5.41
N ALA A 67 -1.38 -11.40 -4.51
CA ALA A 67 0.00 -11.83 -4.71
C ALA A 67 0.59 -12.67 -3.56
N GLY A 68 -0.20 -12.92 -2.51
CA GLY A 68 0.17 -13.76 -1.37
C GLY A 68 1.38 -13.23 -0.58
N LEU A 69 1.97 -14.12 0.22
CA LEU A 69 3.15 -13.82 1.02
C LEU A 69 4.36 -13.43 0.17
N VAL A 70 4.51 -13.99 -1.03
CA VAL A 70 5.62 -13.66 -1.92
C VAL A 70 5.52 -12.21 -2.39
N GLY A 71 4.33 -11.79 -2.83
CA GLY A 71 4.07 -10.40 -3.21
C GLY A 71 4.24 -9.43 -2.06
N LEU A 72 3.68 -9.75 -0.89
CA LEU A 72 3.80 -8.89 0.29
C LEU A 72 5.26 -8.75 0.76
N ALA A 73 6.03 -9.85 0.76
CA ALA A 73 7.45 -9.81 1.10
C ALA A 73 8.24 -8.93 0.13
N GLY A 74 8.01 -9.08 -1.18
CA GLY A 74 8.62 -8.22 -2.19
C GLY A 74 8.28 -6.74 -1.99
N TYR A 75 7.02 -6.44 -1.65
CA TYR A 75 6.56 -5.09 -1.34
C TYR A 75 7.27 -4.49 -0.11
N PHE A 76 7.43 -5.27 0.96
CA PHE A 76 8.14 -4.82 2.16
C PHE A 76 9.64 -4.64 1.92
N VAL A 77 10.28 -5.50 1.14
CA VAL A 77 11.69 -5.34 0.77
C VAL A 77 11.89 -4.04 -0.02
N PHE A 78 11.01 -3.78 -1.01
CA PHE A 78 11.02 -2.54 -1.77
C PHE A 78 10.90 -1.31 -0.86
N TRP A 79 9.90 -1.28 0.03
CA TRP A 79 9.72 -0.15 0.93
C TRP A 79 10.85 0.00 1.93
N ALA A 80 11.36 -1.09 2.50
CA ALA A 80 12.51 -1.05 3.40
C ALA A 80 13.74 -0.41 2.71
N ALA A 81 14.00 -0.76 1.45
CA ALA A 81 15.07 -0.14 0.67
C ALA A 81 14.83 1.36 0.43
N ALA A 82 13.60 1.75 0.06
CA ALA A 82 13.22 3.15 -0.14
C ALA A 82 13.38 3.99 1.14
N PHE A 83 12.87 3.49 2.27
CA PHE A 83 13.00 4.13 3.58
C PHE A 83 14.47 4.26 4.00
N LEU A 84 15.27 3.22 3.79
CA LEU A 84 16.69 3.24 4.13
C LEU A 84 17.48 4.22 3.26
N ALA A 85 17.20 4.31 1.96
CA ALA A 85 17.79 5.29 1.07
C ALA A 85 17.42 6.73 1.49
N ALA A 86 16.14 7.00 1.74
CA ALA A 86 15.67 8.30 2.18
C ALA A 86 16.27 8.71 3.54
N TRP A 87 16.39 7.76 4.46
CA TRP A 87 17.01 7.98 5.76
C TRP A 87 18.50 8.31 5.66
N ARG A 88 19.25 7.62 4.79
CA ARG A 88 20.67 7.92 4.54
C ARG A 88 20.84 9.32 3.94
N ALA A 89 20.05 9.64 2.91
CA ALA A 89 20.02 10.95 2.29
C ALA A 89 19.68 12.08 3.29
N ALA A 90 18.75 11.83 4.22
CA ALA A 90 18.38 12.78 5.28
C ALA A 90 19.50 13.08 6.29
N ARG A 91 20.51 12.21 6.37
CA ARG A 91 21.62 12.30 7.34
C ARG A 91 22.91 12.87 6.75
N GLN A 92 23.00 13.01 5.44
CA GLN A 92 24.24 13.39 4.75
C GLN A 92 24.03 14.65 3.89
N GLY A 93 25.12 15.38 3.63
CA GLY A 93 25.10 16.54 2.74
C GLY A 93 24.61 17.87 3.34
N PRO A 94 24.46 18.90 2.47
CA PRO A 94 24.04 20.25 2.85
C PRO A 94 22.65 20.28 3.51
N PRO A 95 22.37 21.27 4.40
CA PRO A 95 21.09 21.36 5.12
C PRO A 95 19.85 21.30 4.24
N PHE A 96 19.89 21.92 3.05
CA PHE A 96 18.76 21.91 2.11
C PHE A 96 18.43 20.52 1.58
N LEU A 97 19.45 19.75 1.14
CA LEU A 97 19.24 18.39 0.63
C LEU A 97 18.73 17.44 1.73
N ARG A 98 19.25 17.61 2.96
CA ARG A 98 18.76 16.87 4.13
C ARG A 98 17.30 17.17 4.42
N ALA A 99 16.89 18.44 4.38
CA ALA A 99 15.51 18.85 4.57
C ALA A 99 14.58 18.29 3.47
N ALA A 100 15.02 18.31 2.21
CA ALA A 100 14.30 17.69 1.11
C ALA A 100 14.12 16.19 1.31
N ALA A 101 15.19 15.46 1.66
CA ALA A 101 15.12 14.03 1.93
C ALA A 101 14.23 13.68 3.15
N LEU A 102 14.23 14.51 4.20
CA LEU A 102 13.29 14.38 5.32
C LEU A 102 11.83 14.59 4.89
N GLY A 103 11.58 15.55 3.99
CA GLY A 103 10.25 15.75 3.40
C GLY A 103 9.78 14.52 2.63
N ILE A 104 10.65 13.95 1.79
CA ILE A 104 10.35 12.72 1.03
C ILE A 104 10.10 11.54 1.98
N LEU A 105 10.92 11.38 3.02
CA LEU A 105 10.71 10.38 4.07
C LEU A 105 9.33 10.55 4.73
N GLY A 106 8.90 11.78 5.00
CA GLY A 106 7.56 12.08 5.51
C GLY A 106 6.45 11.63 4.56
N VAL A 107 6.61 11.82 3.25
CA VAL A 107 5.67 11.33 2.24
C VAL A 107 5.60 9.80 2.24
N PHE A 108 6.75 9.12 2.35
CA PHE A 108 6.78 7.65 2.43
C PHE A 108 6.08 7.13 3.69
N VAL A 109 6.30 7.76 4.85
CA VAL A 109 5.60 7.42 6.09
C VAL A 109 4.09 7.63 5.93
N HIS A 110 3.68 8.79 5.39
CA HIS A 110 2.27 9.08 5.15
C HIS A 110 1.61 8.00 4.27
N LEU A 111 2.23 7.66 3.15
CA LEU A 111 1.72 6.64 2.24
C LEU A 111 1.64 5.27 2.92
N ALA A 112 2.70 4.85 3.62
CA ALA A 112 2.75 3.56 4.30
C ALA A 112 1.65 3.45 5.37
N VAL A 113 1.43 4.51 6.15
CA VAL A 113 0.40 4.54 7.20
C VAL A 113 -1.00 4.59 6.59
N HIS A 114 -1.25 5.45 5.61
CA HIS A 114 -2.57 5.55 4.98
C HIS A 114 -2.97 4.26 4.28
N ASN A 115 -2.00 3.53 3.71
CA ASN A 115 -2.22 2.23 3.08
C ASN A 115 -2.77 1.14 4.03
N LEU A 116 -2.78 1.36 5.35
CA LEU A 116 -3.45 0.48 6.32
C LEU A 116 -4.98 0.59 6.26
N VAL A 117 -5.51 1.71 5.76
CA VAL A 117 -6.94 2.02 5.78
C VAL A 117 -7.54 2.36 4.42
N ASP A 118 -6.70 2.50 3.39
CA ASP A 118 -7.13 2.62 2.01
C ASP A 118 -6.03 2.22 1.01
N ASN A 119 -6.30 2.34 -0.30
CA ASN A 119 -5.33 2.22 -1.37
C ASN A 119 -5.11 3.57 -2.06
N LEU A 120 -3.95 4.20 -1.86
CA LEU A 120 -3.62 5.48 -2.51
C LEU A 120 -2.99 5.33 -3.90
N TYR A 121 -2.79 4.13 -4.44
CA TYR A 121 -2.20 3.94 -5.77
C TYR A 121 -3.20 4.21 -6.91
N VAL A 122 -3.90 5.33 -6.82
CA VAL A 122 -4.86 5.86 -7.79
C VAL A 122 -4.36 7.20 -8.33
N HIS A 123 -5.01 7.74 -9.37
CA HIS A 123 -4.78 9.10 -9.88
C HIS A 123 -3.30 9.47 -10.17
N GLY A 124 -2.49 8.51 -10.66
CA GLY A 124 -1.10 8.79 -11.05
C GLY A 124 -0.09 8.82 -9.90
N MET A 125 -0.48 8.43 -8.68
CA MET A 125 0.43 8.27 -7.54
C MET A 125 1.73 7.49 -7.84
N PRO A 126 1.74 6.43 -8.68
CA PRO A 126 2.98 5.76 -9.07
C PRO A 126 4.03 6.69 -9.71
N ILE A 127 3.60 7.70 -10.48
CA ILE A 127 4.49 8.67 -11.13
C ILE A 127 5.15 9.56 -10.08
N HIS A 128 4.37 10.08 -9.12
CA HIS A 128 4.88 10.88 -8.02
C HIS A 128 5.88 10.10 -7.17
N LEU A 129 5.58 8.82 -6.89
CA LEU A 129 6.51 7.96 -6.16
C LEU A 129 7.80 7.70 -6.93
N GLY A 130 7.72 7.43 -8.24
CA GLY A 130 8.90 7.28 -9.09
C GLY A 130 9.80 8.51 -9.07
N LEU A 131 9.20 9.72 -9.14
CA LEU A 131 9.94 10.98 -9.03
C LEU A 131 10.63 11.14 -7.67
N LEU A 132 9.90 10.90 -6.58
CA LEU A 132 10.45 11.03 -5.22
C LEU A 132 11.56 10.02 -4.94
N LEU A 133 11.43 8.78 -5.43
CA LEU A 133 12.48 7.77 -5.35
C LEU A 133 13.72 8.19 -6.15
N GLY A 134 13.54 8.68 -7.37
CA GLY A 134 14.62 9.22 -8.18
C GLY A 134 15.35 10.38 -7.49
N MET A 135 14.60 11.30 -6.87
CA MET A 135 15.18 12.41 -6.09
C MET A 135 15.98 11.91 -4.88
N VAL A 136 15.51 10.91 -4.14
CA VAL A 136 16.25 10.32 -3.01
C VAL A 136 17.57 9.71 -3.46
N LEU A 137 17.55 8.97 -4.57
CA LEU A 137 18.76 8.35 -5.12
C LEU A 137 19.74 9.42 -5.61
N TRP A 138 19.25 10.43 -6.30
CA TRP A 138 20.07 11.56 -6.75
C TRP A 138 20.70 12.34 -5.59
N ILE A 139 19.95 12.61 -4.51
CA ILE A 139 20.51 13.23 -3.29
C ILE A 139 21.58 12.33 -2.68
N SER A 140 21.36 11.00 -2.66
CA SER A 140 22.34 10.05 -2.14
C SER A 140 23.64 10.07 -2.94
N GLU A 141 23.57 10.19 -4.27
CA GLU A 141 24.77 10.32 -5.13
C GLU A 141 25.56 11.60 -4.88
N LEU A 142 24.89 12.71 -4.58
CA LEU A 142 25.56 13.99 -4.28
C LEU A 142 26.23 14.05 -2.90
N THR A 143 25.93 13.09 -2.03
CA THR A 143 26.30 13.15 -0.60
C THR A 143 27.18 12.01 -0.12
N ASN A 144 27.44 11.02 -0.99
CA ASN A 144 28.52 10.04 -0.85
C ASN A 144 29.84 10.61 -1.38
#